data_AF-A0A7G8BVC3-F1
#
_entry.id   AF-A0A7G8BVC3-F1
#
_cell.length_a   1.000
_cell.length_b   1.000
_cell.length_c   1.000
_cell.angle_alpha   90.00
_cell.angle_beta   90.00
_cell.angle_gamma   90.00
#
_symmetry.space_group_name_H-M   'P 1'
#
loop_
_entity.id
_entity.type
_entity.pdbx_description
1 polymer ?
#
loop_
_entity_poly.entity_id
_entity_poly.type
_entity_poly.pdbx_seq_one_letter_code
_entity_poly.pdbx_strand_id
1 'polypeptide(L)'
;MKRMAAVVAVVLLCFASAAYADSFSIHITVDENGNGTFTNTTGFYDTLTGYMAADPGPGGASSALTYSLLNPPGLISGDLLIYNGSVFSDVVRFNSSNGTLVFYSNPADGYDSLADIASPPGSYYSNTLTLFEIDGVVNFTPTAGQPGFVTGAAGPITYTLLSDPAPVPEPSSLLLIGTGVLGAVGALRRRFNA
;
A
#
# COMPACT_ATOMS: atom_id res chain seq x y z
N MET A 1 -1.86 30.55 -55.61
CA MET A 1 -1.63 29.21 -55.03
C MET A 1 -0.50 29.17 -53.99
N LYS A 2 0.74 29.60 -54.30
CA LYS A 2 1.87 29.57 -53.35
C LYS A 2 1.65 30.34 -52.03
N ARG A 3 0.93 31.47 -52.08
CA ARG A 3 0.63 32.30 -50.90
C ARG A 3 -0.44 31.69 -49.96
N MET A 4 -1.37 30.89 -50.49
CA MET A 4 -2.36 30.18 -49.66
C MET A 4 -1.74 28.97 -48.95
N ALA A 5 -0.84 28.25 -49.61
CA ALA A 5 -0.14 27.13 -48.99
C ALA A 5 0.70 27.55 -47.77
N ALA A 6 1.34 28.73 -47.83
CA ALA A 6 2.10 29.28 -46.71
C ALA A 6 1.22 29.64 -45.50
N VAL A 7 0.03 30.20 -45.73
CA VAL A 7 -0.92 30.56 -44.66
C VAL A 7 -1.48 29.30 -43.99
N VAL A 8 -1.81 28.26 -44.76
CA VAL A 8 -2.28 26.98 -44.22
C VAL A 8 -1.20 26.28 -43.40
N ALA A 9 0.07 26.32 -43.84
CA ALA A 9 1.18 25.73 -43.09
C ALA A 9 1.44 26.46 -41.75
N VAL A 10 1.36 27.78 -41.71
CA VAL A 10 1.53 28.57 -40.46
C VAL A 10 0.39 28.30 -39.48
N VAL A 11 -0.85 28.21 -39.98
CA VAL A 11 -2.01 27.88 -39.14
C VAL A 11 -1.89 26.46 -38.58
N LEU A 12 -1.48 25.47 -39.37
CA LEU A 12 -1.25 24.09 -38.90
C LEU A 12 -0.10 23.98 -37.88
N LEU A 13 0.97 24.78 -38.00
CA LEU A 13 2.04 24.81 -37.00
C LEU A 13 1.61 25.46 -35.67
N CYS A 14 0.64 26.39 -35.69
CA CYS A 14 0.14 27.04 -34.47
C CYS A 14 -0.77 26.13 -33.62
N PHE A 15 -1.25 25.01 -34.16
CA PHE A 15 -2.02 24.01 -33.42
C PHE A 15 -1.16 22.89 -32.80
N ALA A 16 0.16 22.94 -32.98
CA ALA A 16 1.04 21.80 -32.69
C ALA A 16 1.74 21.81 -31.31
N SER A 17 1.47 22.74 -30.39
CA SER A 17 2.26 22.80 -29.15
C SER A 17 1.43 22.98 -27.89
N ALA A 18 0.82 21.88 -27.44
CA ALA A 18 0.68 21.58 -26.02
C ALA A 18 1.24 20.16 -25.80
N ALA A 19 2.56 20.02 -25.83
CA ALA A 19 3.20 18.84 -25.30
C ALA A 19 3.11 18.94 -23.77
N TYR A 20 2.14 18.26 -23.17
CA TYR A 20 2.12 18.06 -21.72
C TYR A 20 3.31 17.16 -21.41
N ALA A 21 4.35 17.71 -20.78
CA ALA A 21 5.35 16.88 -20.14
C ALA A 21 4.64 16.12 -19.03
N ASP A 22 4.69 14.78 -19.07
CA ASP A 22 4.18 13.97 -17.98
C ASP A 22 4.97 14.31 -16.71
N SER A 23 4.26 14.62 -15.63
CA SER A 23 4.91 15.01 -14.39
C SER A 23 5.61 13.81 -13.77
N PHE A 24 6.90 13.96 -13.45
CA PHE A 24 7.63 12.92 -12.72
C PHE A 24 6.98 12.65 -11.36
N SER A 25 6.68 11.39 -11.03
CA SER A 25 6.20 11.00 -9.71
C SER A 25 6.72 9.62 -9.32
N ILE A 26 6.79 9.38 -8.02
CA ILE A 26 7.24 8.13 -7.40
C ILE A 26 6.02 7.50 -6.72
N HIS A 27 5.86 6.19 -6.87
CA HIS A 27 4.83 5.40 -6.21
C HIS A 27 5.48 4.27 -5.42
N ILE A 28 5.15 4.19 -4.14
CA ILE A 28 5.57 3.12 -3.24
C ILE A 28 4.31 2.40 -2.78
N THR A 29 4.20 1.11 -3.06
CA THR A 29 3.12 0.27 -2.55
C THR A 29 3.69 -0.71 -1.55
N VAL A 30 3.07 -0.86 -0.38
CA VAL A 30 3.42 -1.86 0.63
C VAL A 30 2.14 -2.46 1.21
N ASP A 31 2.21 -3.72 1.62
CA ASP A 31 1.10 -4.42 2.28
C ASP A 31 1.46 -4.93 3.69
N GLU A 32 0.54 -5.64 4.33
CA GLU A 32 0.73 -6.22 5.66
C GLU A 32 1.40 -7.60 5.64
N ASN A 33 1.66 -8.18 4.46
CA ASN A 33 2.25 -9.51 4.30
C ASN A 33 3.70 -9.46 3.79
N GLY A 34 4.31 -8.28 3.75
CA GLY A 34 5.73 -8.13 3.38
C GLY A 34 5.98 -7.99 1.88
N ASN A 35 4.95 -7.76 1.06
CA ASN A 35 5.12 -7.42 -0.34
C ASN A 35 5.16 -5.90 -0.50
N GLY A 36 6.01 -5.43 -1.40
CA GLY A 36 6.09 -4.01 -1.71
C GLY A 36 6.77 -3.75 -3.04
N THR A 37 6.50 -2.57 -3.60
CA THR A 37 7.05 -2.12 -4.88
C THR A 37 7.40 -0.65 -4.83
N PHE A 38 8.42 -0.26 -5.59
CA PHE A 38 8.81 1.12 -5.85
C PHE A 38 8.80 1.31 -7.37
N THR A 39 7.90 2.18 -7.85
CA THR A 39 7.86 2.58 -9.26
C THR A 39 7.96 4.10 -9.46
N ASN A 40 8.25 4.52 -10.70
CA ASN A 40 8.12 5.92 -11.09
C ASN A 40 7.57 6.05 -12.53
N THR A 41 7.19 7.26 -12.92
CA THR A 41 6.62 7.52 -14.26
C THR A 41 7.62 7.37 -15.41
N THR A 42 8.91 7.23 -15.13
CA THR A 42 9.95 6.94 -16.15
C THR A 42 10.15 5.44 -16.39
N GLY A 43 9.41 4.58 -15.68
CA GLY A 43 9.47 3.13 -15.82
C GLY A 43 10.48 2.43 -14.90
N PHE A 44 11.00 3.11 -13.86
CA PHE A 44 11.71 2.43 -12.78
C PHE A 44 10.77 1.45 -12.07
N TYR A 45 11.30 0.29 -11.69
CA TYR A 45 10.61 -0.72 -10.90
C TYR A 45 11.63 -1.42 -10.00
N ASP A 46 11.32 -1.51 -8.71
CA ASP A 46 12.04 -2.35 -7.76
C ASP A 46 11.06 -3.00 -6.77
N THR A 47 11.46 -4.13 -6.21
CA THR A 47 10.67 -4.84 -5.18
C THR A 47 11.17 -4.43 -3.81
N LEU A 48 10.25 -4.04 -2.94
CA LEU A 48 10.53 -3.75 -1.54
C LEU A 48 10.07 -4.95 -0.71
N THR A 49 10.96 -5.92 -0.49
CA THR A 49 10.66 -7.08 0.34
C THR A 49 10.63 -6.68 1.81
N GLY A 50 9.50 -6.90 2.47
CA GLY A 50 9.34 -6.73 3.91
C GLY A 50 10.10 -7.78 4.70
N TYR A 51 10.56 -7.41 5.89
CA TYR A 51 11.24 -8.31 6.82
C TYR A 51 10.91 -7.93 8.26
N MET A 52 10.98 -8.89 9.18
CA MET A 52 10.76 -8.63 10.60
C MET A 52 12.03 -8.06 11.23
N ALA A 53 11.92 -6.88 11.85
CA ALA A 53 13.02 -6.24 12.56
C ALA A 53 12.53 -5.41 13.74
N ALA A 54 13.45 -5.07 14.65
CA ALA A 54 13.15 -4.12 15.72
C ALA A 54 12.92 -2.73 15.12
N ASP A 55 11.82 -2.09 15.50
CA ASP A 55 11.54 -0.72 15.12
C ASP A 55 12.43 0.23 15.93
N PRO A 56 13.29 1.03 15.27
CA PRO A 56 14.18 1.96 15.96
C PRO A 56 13.44 3.21 16.50
N GLY A 57 12.16 3.39 16.17
CA GLY A 57 11.35 4.52 16.62
C GLY A 57 11.00 4.49 18.11
N PRO A 58 10.46 5.60 18.65
CA PRO A 58 10.07 5.69 20.06
C PRO A 58 9.01 4.63 20.38
N GLY A 59 9.21 3.89 21.48
CA GLY A 59 8.29 2.82 21.87
C GLY A 59 8.10 1.70 20.82
N GLY A 60 9.01 1.59 19.85
CA GLY A 60 8.95 0.57 18.80
C GLY A 60 9.01 -0.85 19.36
N ALA A 61 8.35 -1.78 18.67
CA ALA A 61 8.39 -3.19 19.01
C ALA A 61 9.76 -3.81 18.67
N SER A 62 10.12 -4.88 19.39
CA SER A 62 11.35 -5.64 19.12
C SER A 62 11.31 -6.42 17.80
N SER A 63 10.13 -6.59 17.21
CA SER A 63 9.90 -7.26 15.92
C SER A 63 8.61 -6.72 15.31
N ALA A 64 8.71 -6.00 14.20
CA ALA A 64 7.60 -5.47 13.41
C ALA A 64 7.94 -5.56 11.91
N LEU A 65 6.91 -5.63 11.07
CA LEU A 65 7.09 -5.67 9.63
C LEU A 65 7.76 -4.38 9.14
N THR A 66 8.92 -4.52 8.52
CA THR A 66 9.77 -3.39 8.12
C THR A 66 10.10 -3.47 6.63
N TYR A 67 9.98 -2.32 5.97
CA TYR A 67 10.41 -2.11 4.59
C TYR A 67 11.59 -1.15 4.56
N SER A 68 12.62 -1.48 3.77
CA SER A 68 13.69 -0.54 3.44
C SER A 68 13.20 0.42 2.36
N LEU A 69 13.27 1.73 2.61
CA LEU A 69 12.96 2.75 1.60
C LEU A 69 14.21 3.15 0.79
N LEU A 70 15.22 2.28 0.73
CA LEU A 70 16.53 2.51 0.10
C LEU A 70 17.31 3.68 0.73
N ASN A 71 17.07 3.94 2.02
CA ASN A 71 17.74 4.98 2.81
C ASN A 71 17.75 6.37 2.13
N PRO A 72 16.58 6.94 1.79
CA PRO A 72 16.52 8.16 1.02
C PRO A 72 16.98 9.34 1.91
N PRO A 73 17.94 10.16 1.44
CA PRO A 73 18.41 11.30 2.21
C PRO A 73 17.26 12.30 2.39
N GLY A 74 17.09 12.79 3.63
CA GLY A 74 16.07 13.79 3.93
C GLY A 74 14.65 13.23 4.13
N LEU A 75 14.50 11.92 4.37
CA LEU A 75 13.26 11.33 4.87
C LEU A 75 12.85 12.02 6.19
N ILE A 76 11.59 12.43 6.28
CA ILE A 76 11.00 13.00 7.48
C ILE A 76 10.37 11.89 8.31
N SER A 77 10.87 11.72 9.53
CA SER A 77 10.29 10.81 10.52
C SER A 77 8.91 11.23 10.97
N GLY A 78 8.08 10.24 11.29
CA GLY A 78 6.75 10.45 11.84
C GLY A 78 5.88 9.21 11.75
N ASP A 79 4.68 9.32 12.29
CA ASP A 79 3.70 8.23 12.37
C ASP A 79 2.42 8.62 11.61
N LEU A 80 1.92 7.68 10.81
CA LEU A 80 0.57 7.70 10.28
C LEU A 80 -0.31 6.88 11.21
N LEU A 81 -1.36 7.51 11.75
CA LEU A 81 -2.36 6.86 12.58
C LEU A 81 -3.57 6.56 11.69
N ILE A 82 -3.78 5.28 11.38
CA ILE A 82 -4.77 4.85 10.39
C ILE A 82 -6.03 4.39 11.12
N TYR A 83 -7.17 4.86 10.64
CA TYR A 83 -8.48 4.52 11.18
C TYR A 83 -9.37 3.87 10.11
N ASN A 84 -10.04 2.78 10.49
CA ASN A 84 -11.19 2.23 9.78
C ASN A 84 -12.47 2.86 10.35
N GLY A 85 -12.94 3.91 9.69
CA GLY A 85 -14.05 4.73 10.19
C GLY A 85 -13.69 5.42 11.51
N SER A 86 -14.22 4.91 12.63
CA SER A 86 -13.94 5.45 13.98
C SER A 86 -13.05 4.54 14.83
N VAL A 87 -12.64 3.39 14.28
CA VAL A 87 -11.80 2.42 14.97
C VAL A 87 -10.35 2.68 14.57
N PHE A 88 -9.48 2.82 15.56
CA PHE A 88 -8.05 2.84 15.31
C PHE A 88 -7.63 1.45 14.80
N SER A 89 -7.04 1.41 13.61
CA SER A 89 -6.60 0.19 12.96
C SER A 89 -5.09 0.08 13.13
N ASP A 90 -4.35 0.90 12.39
CA ASP A 90 -2.94 0.62 12.11
C ASP A 90 -2.04 1.82 12.37
N VAL A 91 -0.74 1.54 12.46
CA VAL A 91 0.32 2.55 12.48
C VAL A 91 1.32 2.26 11.39
N VAL A 92 1.55 3.24 10.52
CA VAL A 92 2.68 3.24 9.59
C VAL A 92 3.70 4.28 10.03
N ARG A 93 4.90 3.82 10.36
CA ARG A 93 5.97 4.64 10.92
C ARG A 93 7.10 4.84 9.92
N PHE A 94 7.55 6.08 9.78
CA PHE A 94 8.74 6.44 9.00
C PHE A 94 9.92 6.73 9.92
N ASN A 95 11.03 6.00 9.72
CA ASN A 95 12.26 6.16 10.48
C ASN A 95 13.38 6.69 9.58
N SER A 96 13.74 7.95 9.76
CA SER A 96 14.82 8.62 9.02
C SER A 96 16.22 8.13 9.40
N SER A 97 16.40 7.54 10.59
CA SER A 97 17.69 7.06 11.10
C SER A 97 18.28 5.91 10.27
N ASN A 98 17.42 5.09 9.67
CA ASN A 98 17.80 3.96 8.81
C ASN A 98 16.99 3.90 7.51
N GLY A 99 16.14 4.91 7.26
CA GLY A 99 15.32 5.02 6.06
C GLY A 99 14.33 3.86 5.90
N THR A 100 13.58 3.56 6.95
CA THR A 100 12.60 2.46 6.95
C THR A 100 11.16 2.95 7.09
N LEU A 101 10.25 2.13 6.58
CA LEU A 101 8.82 2.16 6.88
C LEU A 101 8.50 0.93 7.74
N VAL A 102 7.85 1.10 8.88
CA VAL A 102 7.40 0.01 9.74
C VAL A 102 5.89 -0.02 9.78
N PHE A 103 5.29 -1.19 9.58
CA PHE A 103 3.85 -1.41 9.56
C PHE A 103 3.43 -2.18 10.82
N TYR A 104 2.58 -1.57 11.62
CA TYR A 104 1.90 -2.18 12.76
C TYR A 104 0.42 -2.32 12.43
N SER A 105 -0.07 -3.54 12.35
CA SER A 105 -1.49 -3.82 12.16
C SER A 105 -2.14 -4.32 13.44
N ASN A 106 -3.41 -3.98 13.64
CA ASN A 106 -4.19 -4.50 14.74
C ASN A 106 -4.79 -5.88 14.38
N PRO A 107 -4.50 -6.95 15.15
CA PRO A 107 -4.97 -8.31 14.88
C PRO A 107 -6.45 -8.51 15.28
N ALA A 108 -7.36 -7.75 14.67
CA ALA A 108 -8.78 -7.73 15.04
C ALA A 108 -9.52 -9.02 14.67
N ASP A 109 -9.09 -9.69 13.61
CA ASP A 109 -9.62 -10.94 13.06
C ASP A 109 -8.67 -12.14 13.22
N GLY A 110 -7.42 -11.91 13.59
CA GLY A 110 -6.44 -12.96 13.83
C GLY A 110 -5.02 -12.42 13.77
N TYR A 111 -4.06 -13.34 13.80
CA TYR A 111 -2.68 -13.07 13.37
C TYR A 111 -2.47 -13.81 12.05
N ASP A 112 -2.93 -13.23 10.95
CA ASP A 112 -2.84 -13.78 9.60
C ASP A 112 -1.94 -12.96 8.66
N SER A 113 -1.54 -11.75 9.08
CA SER A 113 -0.55 -10.91 8.42
C SER A 113 0.81 -10.88 9.16
N LEU A 114 1.85 -10.37 8.50
CA LEU A 114 3.16 -10.14 9.16
C LEU A 114 3.17 -8.85 9.98
N ALA A 115 2.31 -7.90 9.64
CA ALA A 115 2.16 -6.64 10.36
C ALA A 115 1.38 -6.79 11.67
N ASP A 116 0.62 -7.87 11.83
CA ASP A 116 -0.17 -8.16 13.02
C ASP A 116 0.69 -8.25 14.28
N ILE A 117 0.42 -7.33 15.20
CA ILE A 117 1.17 -7.22 16.44
C ILE A 117 0.24 -6.87 17.59
N ALA A 118 0.52 -7.45 18.76
CA ALA A 118 -0.34 -7.35 19.94
C ALA A 118 -0.64 -5.92 20.40
N SER A 119 0.19 -4.95 20.03
CA SER A 119 -0.03 -3.54 20.33
C SER A 119 0.71 -2.64 19.34
N PRO A 120 0.18 -1.43 19.06
CA PRO A 120 0.93 -0.39 18.35
C PRO A 120 2.18 0.03 19.14
N PRO A 121 3.05 0.89 18.59
CA PRO A 121 4.19 1.44 19.33
C PRO A 121 3.77 2.03 20.67
N GLY A 122 4.54 1.76 21.72
CA GLY A 122 4.27 2.27 23.07
C GLY A 122 4.40 3.79 23.20
N SER A 123 4.89 4.48 22.17
CA SER A 123 4.93 5.93 22.04
C SER A 123 5.00 6.30 20.57
N TYR A 124 4.52 7.49 20.21
CA TYR A 124 4.60 8.01 18.84
C TYR A 124 5.70 9.06 18.69
N TYR A 125 6.15 9.29 17.45
CA TYR A 125 6.86 10.52 17.11
C TYR A 125 5.96 11.73 17.38
N SER A 126 6.56 12.90 17.61
CA SER A 126 5.78 14.14 17.72
C SER A 126 5.12 14.55 16.40
N ASN A 127 5.65 14.09 15.27
CA ASN A 127 5.10 14.30 13.94
C ASN A 127 4.13 13.17 13.61
N THR A 128 2.84 13.40 13.82
CA THR A 128 1.78 12.43 13.56
C THR A 128 0.80 12.99 12.55
N LEU A 129 0.26 12.12 11.69
CA LEU A 129 -0.85 12.43 10.81
C LEU A 129 -1.92 11.35 10.90
N THR A 130 -3.18 11.75 11.07
CA THR A 130 -4.31 10.82 11.05
C THR A 130 -4.83 10.66 9.62
N LEU A 131 -5.02 9.41 9.19
CA LEU A 131 -5.59 9.03 7.91
C LEU A 131 -6.74 8.05 8.12
N PHE A 132 -7.60 7.93 7.12
CA PHE A 132 -8.70 6.97 7.11
C PHE A 132 -8.49 6.00 5.95
N GLU A 133 -8.58 4.71 6.23
CA GLU A 133 -8.62 3.70 5.18
C GLU A 133 -10.01 3.65 4.53
N ILE A 134 -10.02 3.34 3.24
CA ILE A 134 -11.24 3.08 2.48
C ILE A 134 -11.03 1.75 1.78
N ASP A 135 -11.86 0.77 2.10
CA ASP A 135 -11.80 -0.59 1.55
C ASP A 135 -10.40 -1.24 1.69
N GLY A 136 -9.77 -1.09 2.85
CA GLY A 136 -8.45 -1.66 3.14
C GLY A 136 -7.28 -0.96 2.44
N VAL A 137 -7.49 0.26 1.92
CA VAL A 137 -6.46 1.02 1.21
C VAL A 137 -6.32 2.43 1.77
N VAL A 138 -5.07 2.85 1.98
CA VAL A 138 -4.70 4.25 2.25
C VAL A 138 -3.78 4.74 1.14
N ASN A 139 -4.18 5.82 0.45
CA ASN A 139 -3.32 6.53 -0.49
C ASN A 139 -2.87 7.85 0.13
N PHE A 140 -1.56 8.05 0.21
CA PHE A 140 -0.97 9.17 0.93
C PHE A 140 0.21 9.79 0.17
N THR A 141 0.08 11.07 -0.18
CA THR A 141 1.16 11.86 -0.79
C THR A 141 1.62 12.92 0.21
N PRO A 142 2.70 12.70 0.98
CA PRO A 142 3.15 13.66 1.97
C PRO A 142 3.58 14.99 1.35
N THR A 143 3.29 16.05 2.08
CA THR A 143 3.80 17.40 1.85
C THR A 143 4.94 17.73 2.82
N ALA A 144 5.64 18.85 2.58
CA ALA A 144 6.82 19.21 3.37
C ALA A 144 6.53 19.23 4.88
N GLY A 145 7.34 18.48 5.64
CA GLY A 145 7.23 18.34 7.09
C GLY A 145 6.31 17.21 7.57
N GLN A 146 5.51 16.59 6.70
CA GLN A 146 4.69 15.44 7.06
C GLN A 146 5.51 14.14 7.14
N PRO A 147 5.03 13.12 7.88
CA PRO A 147 5.66 11.81 7.91
C PRO A 147 5.87 11.25 6.50
N GLY A 148 7.03 10.67 6.23
CA GLY A 148 7.31 10.04 4.93
C GLY A 148 7.64 11.01 3.79
N PHE A 149 7.62 12.33 4.02
CA PHE A 149 8.14 13.30 3.06
C PHE A 149 9.64 13.09 2.87
N VAL A 150 10.15 13.21 1.63
CA VAL A 150 11.59 13.13 1.33
C VAL A 150 12.05 14.45 0.74
N THR A 151 12.89 15.17 1.49
CA THR A 151 13.46 16.44 1.04
C THR A 151 14.39 16.22 -0.14
N GLY A 152 14.15 16.90 -1.26
CA GLY A 152 14.97 16.78 -2.46
C GLY A 152 14.59 15.62 -3.39
N ALA A 153 13.46 14.94 -3.14
CA ALA A 153 12.91 14.00 -4.11
C ALA A 153 12.64 14.68 -5.46
N ALA A 154 12.87 13.96 -6.56
CA ALA A 154 12.69 14.48 -7.92
C ALA A 154 11.22 14.76 -8.31
N GLY A 155 10.27 14.29 -7.50
CA GLY A 155 8.84 14.55 -7.65
C GLY A 155 8.08 14.11 -6.40
N PRO A 156 6.74 14.28 -6.39
CA PRO A 156 5.90 13.78 -5.31
C PRO A 156 6.04 12.26 -5.17
N ILE A 157 6.06 11.81 -3.92
CA ILE A 157 6.04 10.39 -3.55
C ILE A 157 4.63 10.09 -3.06
N THR A 158 3.98 9.08 -3.63
CA THR A 158 2.71 8.56 -3.15
C THR A 158 2.93 7.18 -2.55
N TYR A 159 2.49 7.00 -1.31
CA TYR A 159 2.43 5.72 -0.62
C TYR A 159 1.03 5.13 -0.76
N THR A 160 0.94 3.90 -1.24
CA THR A 160 -0.27 3.08 -1.22
C THR A 160 -0.05 1.98 -0.19
N LEU A 161 -0.78 2.07 0.93
CA LEU A 161 -0.72 1.13 2.04
C LEU A 161 -1.93 0.21 1.90
N LEU A 162 -1.68 -1.10 1.85
CA LEU A 162 -2.70 -2.12 1.66
C LEU A 162 -2.83 -2.95 2.93
N SER A 163 -4.03 -2.96 3.51
CA SER A 163 -4.40 -3.90 4.57
C SER A 163 -4.82 -5.25 3.97
N ASP A 164 -4.73 -6.33 4.73
CA ASP A 164 -5.23 -7.64 4.30
C ASP A 164 -6.76 -7.56 4.08
N PRO A 165 -7.31 -8.06 2.95
CA PRO A 165 -8.75 -8.19 2.80
C PRO A 165 -9.32 -9.06 3.93
N ALA A 166 -10.33 -8.52 4.63
CA ALA A 166 -11.09 -9.26 5.64
C ALA A 166 -11.41 -10.69 5.15
N PRO A 167 -11.23 -11.73 5.98
CA PRO A 167 -11.36 -13.12 5.57
C PRO A 167 -12.64 -13.36 4.78
N VAL A 168 -12.52 -13.52 3.46
CA VAL A 168 -13.67 -13.83 2.60
C VAL A 168 -13.99 -15.31 2.81
N PRO A 169 -15.20 -15.68 3.29
CA PRO A 169 -15.54 -17.08 3.44
C PRO A 169 -15.37 -17.81 2.11
N GLU A 170 -14.43 -18.75 2.07
CA GLU A 170 -14.08 -19.41 0.81
C GLU A 170 -15.31 -20.13 0.20
N PRO A 171 -15.68 -19.83 -1.06
CA PRO A 171 -16.79 -20.50 -1.75
C PRO A 171 -16.60 -22.03 -1.85
N SER A 172 -15.35 -22.48 -1.75
CA SER A 172 -14.90 -23.89 -1.80
C SER A 172 -15.60 -24.76 -0.75
N SER A 173 -15.84 -24.21 0.44
CA SER A 173 -16.46 -24.96 1.55
C SER A 173 -17.92 -25.29 1.25
N LEU A 174 -18.65 -24.39 0.60
CA LEU A 174 -20.04 -24.62 0.18
C LEU A 174 -20.12 -25.61 -0.98
N LEU A 175 -19.18 -25.54 -1.93
CA LEU A 175 -19.12 -26.50 -3.05
C LEU A 175 -18.75 -27.91 -2.56
N LEU A 176 -17.80 -28.03 -1.62
CA LEU A 176 -17.39 -29.31 -1.06
C LEU A 176 -18.50 -29.95 -0.22
N ILE A 177 -19.22 -29.17 0.60
CA ILE A 177 -20.40 -29.65 1.32
C ILE A 177 -21.51 -30.03 0.34
N GLY A 178 -21.80 -29.19 -0.66
CA GLY A 178 -22.85 -29.45 -1.64
C GLY A 178 -22.60 -30.72 -2.44
N THR A 179 -21.38 -30.93 -2.92
CA THR A 179 -21.00 -32.15 -3.65
C THR A 179 -20.93 -33.37 -2.74
N GLY A 180 -20.47 -33.20 -1.48
CA GLY A 180 -20.46 -34.25 -0.47
C GLY A 180 -21.86 -34.77 -0.12
N VAL A 181 -22.84 -33.88 0.09
CA VAL A 181 -24.24 -34.27 0.35
C VAL A 181 -24.86 -34.98 -0.85
N LEU A 182 -24.64 -34.47 -2.07
CA LEU A 182 -25.13 -35.12 -3.29
C LEU A 182 -24.52 -36.52 -3.48
N GLY A 183 -23.22 -36.68 -3.21
CA GLY A 183 -22.55 -37.97 -3.23
C GLY A 183 -23.11 -38.95 -2.20
N ALA A 184 -23.36 -38.49 -0.96
CA ALA A 184 -23.92 -39.31 0.10
C ALA A 184 -25.36 -39.77 -0.21
N VAL A 185 -26.21 -38.86 -0.70
CA VAL A 185 -27.59 -39.19 -1.13
C VAL A 185 -27.58 -40.18 -2.30
N GLY A 186 -26.71 -39.98 -3.29
CA GLY A 186 -26.54 -40.91 -4.40
C GLY A 186 -26.12 -42.32 -3.96
N ALA A 187 -25.18 -42.41 -3.02
CA ALA A 187 -24.72 -43.68 -2.45
C ALA A 187 -25.83 -44.40 -1.65
N LEU A 188 -26.61 -43.65 -0.85
CA LEU A 188 -27.75 -44.21 -0.11
C LEU A 188 -28.83 -44.73 -1.07
N ARG A 189 -29.18 -43.99 -2.12
CA ARG A 189 -30.17 -44.41 -3.12
C ARG A 189 -29.75 -45.71 -3.83
N ARG A 190 -28.46 -45.88 -4.13
CA ARG A 190 -27.94 -47.11 -4.75
C ARG A 190 -28.08 -48.32 -3.83
N ARG A 191 -27.95 -48.14 -2.51
CA ARG A 191 -28.02 -49.22 -1.51
C ARG A 191 -29.44 -49.73 -1.26
N PHE A 192 -30.46 -48.87 -1.38
CA PHE A 192 -31.86 -49.25 -1.10
C PHE A 192 -32.65 -49.70 -2.34
N ASN A 193 -32.10 -49.53 -3.54
CA ASN A 193 -32.69 -50.00 -4.80
C ASN A 193 -32.02 -51.27 -5.37
N ALA A 194 -31.18 -51.93 -4.57
CA ALA A 194 -30.60 -53.26 -4.83
C ALA A 194 -31.11 -54.24 -3.77
#